data_AF-A0A1V3C2A2-F1
#
_entry.id   AF-A0A1V3C2A2-F1
#
_cell.length_a   1.000
_cell.length_b   1.000
_cell.length_c   1.000
_cell.angle_alpha   90.00
_cell.angle_beta   90.00
_cell.angle_gamma   90.00
#
_symmetry.space_group_name_H-M   'P 1'
#
loop_
_entity.id
_entity.type
_entity.pdbx_description
1 polymer ?
#
loop_
_entity_poly.entity_id
_entity_poly.type
_entity_poly.pdbx_seq_one_letter_code
_entity_poly.pdbx_strand_id
1 'polypeptide(L)'
;MRRVAPPGRKVCPESLSLREREEAKVLDPATPGTGTGPEHLAPVEEGATDPVSFGGLFVSNPGLPERPAAGAELAEPDMSRAYGAEERGYTGYPALADGMVRF
;
A
#
# COMPACT_ATOMS: atom_id res chain seq x y z
N MET A 1 -3.34 -3.98 44.39
CA MET A 1 -4.70 -3.96 43.81
C MET A 1 -4.60 -4.44 42.36
N ARG A 2 -5.05 -5.66 42.06
CA ARG A 2 -5.04 -6.23 40.70
C ARG A 2 -6.32 -5.81 39.98
N ARG A 3 -6.21 -5.13 38.83
CA ARG A 3 -7.35 -4.96 37.93
C ARG A 3 -7.49 -6.24 37.10
N VAL A 4 -8.64 -6.89 37.22
CA VAL A 4 -9.05 -8.04 36.41
C VAL A 4 -9.67 -7.50 35.12
N ALA A 5 -9.15 -7.92 33.96
CA ALA A 5 -9.72 -7.59 32.65
C ALA A 5 -10.93 -8.51 32.34
N PRO A 6 -11.97 -8.01 31.64
CA PRO A 6 -13.16 -8.80 31.32
C PRO A 6 -12.86 -9.84 30.21
N PRO A 7 -13.52 -11.03 30.25
CA PRO A 7 -13.29 -12.06 29.25
C PRO A 7 -14.11 -11.82 27.98
N GLY A 8 -13.50 -12.10 26.84
CA GLY A 8 -14.24 -12.36 25.60
C GLY A 8 -14.19 -11.26 24.55
N ARG A 9 -13.04 -11.12 23.89
CA ARG A 9 -13.03 -10.74 22.47
C ARG A 9 -12.37 -11.89 21.72
N LYS A 10 -13.17 -12.71 21.04
CA LYS A 10 -12.64 -13.71 20.12
C LYS A 10 -12.03 -12.93 18.96
N VAL A 11 -10.70 -12.91 18.88
CA VAL A 11 -10.00 -12.48 17.69
C VAL A 11 -9.94 -13.69 16.77
N CYS A 12 -10.43 -13.52 15.53
CA CYS A 12 -10.36 -14.54 14.49
C CYS A 12 -8.88 -14.88 14.23
N PRO A 13 -8.50 -16.17 14.16
CA PRO A 13 -7.14 -16.53 13.83
C PRO A 13 -6.93 -16.37 12.32
N GLU A 14 -5.81 -15.75 11.93
CA GLU A 14 -5.29 -15.62 10.56
C GLU A 14 -5.61 -14.35 9.72
N SER A 15 -6.09 -13.27 10.31
CA SER A 15 -6.13 -11.95 9.63
C SER A 15 -5.37 -10.91 10.46
N LEU A 16 -4.17 -10.55 10.01
CA LEU A 16 -3.29 -9.52 10.58
C LEU A 16 -2.75 -9.86 11.98
N SER A 17 -1.62 -10.57 12.02
CA SER A 17 -0.75 -10.51 13.20
C SER A 17 -0.20 -9.08 13.32
N LEU A 18 -0.91 -8.23 14.04
CA LEU A 18 -0.42 -6.90 14.39
C LEU A 18 0.78 -7.12 15.33
N ARG A 19 1.98 -7.09 14.75
CA ARG A 19 3.22 -7.20 15.50
C ARG A 19 3.37 -5.90 16.26
N GLU A 20 3.22 -5.92 17.58
CA GLU A 20 3.62 -4.80 18.43
C GLU A 20 5.12 -4.58 18.20
N ARG A 21 5.45 -3.53 17.46
CA ARG A 21 6.82 -3.12 17.12
C ARG A 21 7.04 -1.78 17.81
N GLU A 22 8.05 -1.71 18.69
CA GLU A 22 8.36 -0.46 19.39
C GLU A 22 8.83 0.64 18.43
N GLU A 23 9.40 0.26 17.27
CA GLU A 23 9.78 1.19 16.20
C GLU A 23 9.38 0.62 14.83
N ALA A 24 8.56 1.36 14.08
CA ALA A 24 8.23 1.04 12.69
C ALA A 24 9.26 1.69 11.76
N LYS A 25 9.84 0.90 10.86
CA LYS A 25 10.79 1.37 9.84
C LYS A 25 10.05 1.54 8.52
N VAL A 26 9.86 2.78 8.08
CA VAL A 26 9.32 3.11 6.76
C VAL A 26 10.47 3.29 5.77
N LEU A 27 10.41 2.60 4.63
CA LEU A 27 11.40 2.70 3.56
C LEU A 27 10.82 3.49 2.39
N ASP A 28 11.52 4.57 2.05
CA ASP A 28 11.40 5.24 0.76
C ASP A 28 12.58 4.84 -0.12
N PRO A 29 12.43 3.83 -0.99
CA PRO A 29 13.55 3.30 -1.76
C PRO A 29 14.01 4.31 -2.81
N ALA A 30 15.33 4.47 -2.94
CA ALA A 30 15.91 5.27 -4.01
C ALA A 30 15.81 4.51 -5.35
N THR A 31 14.86 4.92 -6.20
CA THR A 31 14.63 4.33 -7.54
C THR A 31 14.77 5.38 -8.66
N PRO A 32 16.01 5.83 -8.98
CA PRO A 32 16.21 6.90 -9.95
C PRO A 32 15.77 6.49 -11.36
N GLY A 33 14.89 7.29 -11.97
CA GLY A 33 14.50 7.14 -13.37
C GLY A 33 13.39 6.14 -13.67
N THR A 34 13.05 5.24 -12.74
CA THR A 34 12.01 4.21 -12.94
C THR A 34 10.81 4.36 -12.00
N GLY A 35 11.01 4.97 -10.83
CA GLY A 35 9.99 5.02 -9.76
C GLY A 35 9.88 3.71 -8.98
N THR A 36 9.26 3.78 -7.80
CA THR A 36 9.04 2.61 -6.94
C THR A 36 7.84 1.81 -7.43
N GLY A 37 8.08 0.56 -7.85
CA GLY A 37 7.06 -0.44 -8.22
C GLY A 37 7.00 -1.68 -7.31
N PRO A 38 6.01 -2.57 -7.49
CA PRO A 38 5.81 -3.77 -6.66
C PRO A 38 7.03 -4.70 -6.56
N GLU A 39 7.91 -4.67 -7.57
CA GLU A 39 9.19 -5.36 -7.57
C GLU A 39 10.13 -4.93 -6.43
N HIS A 40 9.86 -3.78 -5.79
CA HIS A 40 10.61 -3.26 -4.64
C HIS A 40 10.03 -3.70 -3.28
N LEU A 41 9.12 -4.68 -3.23
CA LEU A 41 8.54 -5.18 -1.98
C LEU A 41 9.44 -6.16 -1.21
N ALA A 42 10.53 -6.65 -1.81
CA ALA A 42 11.46 -7.59 -1.17
C ALA A 42 11.96 -7.18 0.23
N PRO A 43 12.30 -5.89 0.51
CA PRO A 43 12.73 -5.46 1.85
C PRO A 43 11.69 -5.68 2.95
N VAL A 44 10.39 -5.77 2.61
CA VAL A 44 9.32 -6.08 3.58
C VAL A 44 9.42 -7.55 4.01
N GLU A 45 9.55 -8.46 3.03
CA GLU A 45 9.70 -9.91 3.27
C GLU A 45 10.99 -10.23 4.02
N GLU A 46 12.06 -9.49 3.72
CA GLU A 46 13.36 -9.60 4.40
C GLU A 46 13.34 -8.98 5.82
N GLY A 47 12.28 -8.27 6.19
CA GLY A 47 12.13 -7.61 7.49
C GLY A 47 13.02 -6.38 7.67
N ALA A 48 13.56 -5.82 6.58
CA ALA A 48 14.35 -4.60 6.59
C ALA A 48 13.47 -3.35 6.84
N THR A 49 12.18 -3.43 6.48
CA THR A 49 11.19 -2.36 6.63
C THR A 49 9.81 -2.94 6.93
N ASP A 50 8.92 -2.16 7.57
CA ASP A 50 7.55 -2.57 7.83
C ASP A 50 6.60 -2.15 6.67
N PRO A 51 6.66 -0.91 6.14
CA PRO A 51 6.11 -0.58 4.82
C PRO A 51 7.11 0.00 3.82
N VAL A 52 6.78 -0.11 2.53
CA VAL A 52 7.43 0.60 1.41
C VAL A 52 6.51 1.73 0.92
N SER A 53 7.05 2.92 0.69
CA SER A 53 6.30 4.05 0.11
C SER A 53 6.25 4.01 -1.42
N PHE A 54 5.07 4.34 -1.96
CA PHE A 54 4.82 4.47 -3.39
C PHE A 54 4.33 5.89 -3.70
N GLY A 55 5.01 6.59 -4.60
CA GLY A 55 4.66 7.94 -5.05
C GLY A 55 3.74 7.92 -6.26
N GLY A 56 4.34 8.06 -7.46
CA GLY A 56 3.60 8.19 -8.72
C GLY A 56 2.60 7.07 -8.99
N LEU A 57 2.95 5.81 -8.69
CA LEU A 57 2.03 4.68 -8.86
C LEU A 57 0.75 4.82 -8.04
N PHE A 58 0.82 5.42 -6.85
CA PHE A 58 -0.36 5.60 -6.00
C PHE A 58 -1.31 6.66 -6.58
N VAL A 59 -0.78 7.65 -7.31
CA VAL A 59 -1.57 8.63 -8.04
C VAL A 59 -2.25 8.00 -9.25
N SER A 60 -1.52 7.20 -10.04
CA SER A 60 -2.05 6.61 -11.28
C SER A 60 -2.94 5.39 -11.07
N ASN A 61 -2.92 4.79 -9.87
CA ASN A 61 -3.65 3.57 -9.57
C ASN A 61 -4.46 3.70 -8.28
N PRO A 62 -5.69 4.25 -8.34
CA PRO A 62 -6.62 4.17 -7.22
C PRO A 62 -6.86 2.69 -6.85
N GLY A 63 -6.67 2.34 -5.57
CA GLY A 63 -6.64 0.94 -5.10
C GLY A 63 -5.35 0.20 -5.47
N LEU A 64 -4.20 0.90 -5.39
CA LEU A 64 -2.90 0.30 -5.72
C LEU A 64 -2.62 -0.98 -4.92
N PRO A 65 -2.90 -1.10 -3.60
CA PRO A 65 -2.60 -2.34 -2.86
C PRO A 65 -3.29 -3.58 -3.43
N GLU A 66 -4.53 -3.43 -3.92
CA GLU A 66 -5.34 -4.54 -4.43
C GLU A 66 -4.88 -5.00 -5.82
N ARG A 67 -4.29 -4.12 -6.63
CA ARG A 67 -3.89 -4.44 -8.01
C ARG A 67 -2.80 -5.51 -8.09
N PRO A 68 -1.62 -5.37 -7.43
CA PRO A 68 -0.62 -6.44 -7.40
C PRO A 68 -1.14 -7.72 -6.75
N ALA A 69 -1.99 -7.61 -5.72
CA ALA A 69 -2.60 -8.77 -5.07
C ALA A 69 -3.51 -9.56 -6.02
N ALA A 70 -4.22 -8.87 -6.91
CA ALA A 70 -5.08 -9.46 -7.94
C ALA A 70 -4.35 -9.80 -9.25
N GLY A 71 -3.06 -9.47 -9.38
CA GLY A 71 -2.32 -9.56 -10.64
C GLY A 71 -2.85 -8.63 -11.75
N ALA A 72 -3.50 -7.53 -11.36
CA ALA A 72 -4.05 -6.55 -12.30
C ALA A 72 -2.95 -5.64 -12.87
N GLU A 73 -3.16 -5.17 -14.10
CA GLU A 73 -2.24 -4.22 -14.75
C GLU A 73 -2.17 -2.90 -13.97
N LEU A 74 -0.97 -2.32 -13.95
CA LEU A 74 -0.70 -1.03 -13.34
C LEU A 74 -0.63 0.06 -14.41
N ALA A 75 -1.33 1.16 -14.18
CA ALA A 75 -1.24 2.34 -15.02
C ALA A 75 0.06 3.11 -14.71
N GLU A 76 0.79 3.47 -15.76
CA GLU A 76 1.99 4.31 -15.64
C GLU A 76 1.62 5.74 -15.23
N PRO A 77 2.36 6.37 -14.32
CA PRO A 77 2.13 7.75 -13.93
C PRO A 77 2.55 8.73 -15.04
N ASP A 78 1.63 9.60 -15.45
CA ASP A 78 1.93 10.70 -16.36
C ASP A 78 2.62 11.87 -15.62
N MET A 79 3.96 11.82 -15.58
CA MET A 79 4.76 12.85 -14.92
C MET A 79 4.70 14.22 -15.61
N SER A 80 4.26 14.29 -16.88
CA SER A 80 4.06 15.58 -17.57
C SER A 80 2.89 16.38 -16.97
N ARG A 81 2.00 15.70 -16.24
CA ARG A 81 0.82 16.27 -15.57
C ARG A 81 0.85 16.14 -14.06
N ALA A 82 1.96 15.67 -13.48
CA ALA A 82 2.08 15.47 -12.04
C ALA A 82 1.88 16.76 -11.23
N TYR A 83 2.24 17.91 -11.81
CA TYR A 83 2.09 19.21 -11.18
C TYR A 83 1.23 20.13 -12.07
N GLY A 84 0.05 20.49 -11.58
CA GLY A 84 -0.91 21.29 -12.30
C GLY A 84 -2.28 21.21 -11.63
N ALA A 85 -3.22 22.04 -12.08
CA ALA A 85 -4.60 22.05 -11.57
C ALA A 85 -5.58 21.34 -12.53
N GLU A 86 -5.10 20.31 -13.24
CA GLU A 86 -5.91 19.55 -14.19
C GLU A 86 -6.41 18.23 -13.59
N GLU A 87 -7.59 17.80 -13.99
CA GLU A 87 -8.19 16.53 -13.57
C GLU A 87 -7.44 15.33 -14.18
N ARG A 88 -6.99 15.49 -15.43
CA ARG A 88 -6.20 14.47 -16.15
C ARG A 88 -4.82 14.38 -15.53
N GLY A 89 -4.42 13.17 -15.13
CA GLY A 89 -3.17 12.95 -14.41
C GLY A 89 -3.33 13.06 -12.88
N TYR A 90 -4.53 13.30 -12.37
CA TYR A 90 -4.82 13.31 -10.93
C TYR A 90 -6.01 12.41 -10.57
N THR A 91 -7.25 12.87 -10.78
CA THR A 91 -8.47 12.09 -10.47
C THR A 91 -9.03 11.30 -11.65
N GLY A 92 -8.48 11.50 -12.86
CA GLY A 92 -8.96 10.84 -14.08
C GLY A 92 -8.57 9.37 -14.25
N TYR A 93 -7.83 8.76 -13.31
CA TYR A 93 -7.41 7.36 -13.41
C TYR A 93 -8.54 6.39 -13.00
N PRO A 94 -8.76 5.30 -13.75
CA PRO A 94 -9.79 4.33 -13.41
C PRO A 94 -9.40 3.57 -12.14
N ALA A 95 -10.33 3.49 -11.19
CA ALA A 95 -10.20 2.57 -10.06
C ALA A 95 -10.30 1.11 -10.53
N LEU A 96 -9.74 0.19 -9.75
CA LEU A 96 -10.08 -1.23 -9.89
C LEU A 96 -11.58 -1.38 -9.65
N ALA A 97 -12.32 -2.02 -10.57
CA ALA A 97 -13.78 -2.08 -10.48
C ALA A 97 -14.25 -2.71 -9.16
N ASP A 98 -15.23 -2.06 -8.51
CA ASP A 98 -15.76 -2.33 -7.16
C ASP A 98 -16.27 -3.77 -6.92
N GLY A 99 -16.34 -4.60 -7.96
CA GLY A 99 -16.75 -6.01 -7.86
C GLY A 99 -15.65 -7.00 -7.43
N MET A 100 -14.40 -6.56 -7.30
CA MET A 100 -13.25 -7.44 -7.01
C MET A 100 -12.64 -7.23 -5.61
N VAL A 101 -13.15 -6.27 -4.84
CA VAL A 101 -12.67 -5.95 -3.49
C VAL A 101 -13.47 -6.79 -2.47
N ARG A 102 -12.86 -7.86 -1.95
CA ARG A 102 -13.37 -8.58 -0.77
C ARG A 102 -12.41 -8.36 0.39
N PHE A 103 -12.87 -7.68 1.43
CA PHE A 103 -12.22 -7.60 2.74
C PHE A 103 -12.58 -8.81 3.61
#